data_AF-A0A6C0IDS6-F1
#
_entry.id   AF-A0A6C0IDS6-F1
#
_cell.length_a   1.000
_cell.length_b   1.000
_cell.length_c   1.000
_cell.angle_alpha   90.00
_cell.angle_beta   90.00
_cell.angle_gamma   90.00
#
_symmetry.space_group_name_H-M   'P 1'
#
loop_
_entity.id
_entity.type
_entity.pdbx_description
1 polymer ?
#
loop_
_entity_poly.entity_id
_entity_poly.type
_entity_poly.pdbx_seq_one_letter_code
_entity_poly.pdbx_strand_id
1 'polypeptide(L)'
;MSTNNGIINVFVPGVKRGEEVSEYARKMGYGEKKYFFVIHPKQGWKVFIRACCFIHVKGKSFDPSKFVVVKTTDASPKNKSWEPPKGQMEGKDGLRNPRQSLMNIMKENLQREVEEESKLIRLKNIKHTGLVLQSKEKQYDENTYFQYHIFQAFIDEREFDKAKSKLLWYKEHPEEWKKLRIDEREKDDIDWFNPKTTKIYGRWSPSIVALYLNNIT
;
A
#
# COMPACT_ATOMS: atom_id res chain seq x y z
N MET A 1 -20.34 19.71 0.92
CA MET A 1 -20.51 18.84 -0.25
C MET A 1 -20.02 17.46 0.14
N SER A 2 -20.96 16.57 0.45
CA SER A 2 -20.74 15.19 0.86
C SER A 2 -20.39 14.33 -0.35
N THR A 3 -19.27 13.62 -0.30
CA THR A 3 -18.98 12.51 -1.21
C THR A 3 -19.77 11.28 -0.76
N ASN A 4 -20.24 10.49 -1.74
CA ASN A 4 -20.98 9.24 -1.56
C ASN A 4 -20.49 8.44 -0.33
N ASN A 5 -21.42 8.02 0.53
CA ASN A 5 -21.22 7.08 1.65
C ASN A 5 -20.33 7.53 2.83
N GLY A 6 -20.10 8.82 3.07
CA GLY A 6 -19.42 9.30 4.29
C GLY A 6 -17.89 9.17 4.27
N ILE A 7 -17.29 8.87 3.11
CA ILE A 7 -15.84 8.92 2.89
C ILE A 7 -15.41 10.39 2.74
N ILE A 8 -14.35 10.80 3.44
CA ILE A 8 -13.78 12.14 3.37
C ILE A 8 -13.08 12.35 2.02
N ASN A 9 -13.35 13.47 1.36
CA ASN A 9 -12.61 13.86 0.17
C ASN A 9 -11.30 14.59 0.54
N VAL A 10 -10.16 13.93 0.40
CA VAL A 10 -8.82 14.50 0.67
C VAL A 10 -8.28 15.40 -0.44
N PHE A 11 -8.97 15.50 -1.57
CA PHE A 11 -8.56 16.33 -2.71
C PHE A 11 -9.20 17.73 -2.71
N VAL A 12 -9.88 18.10 -1.62
CA VAL A 12 -10.46 19.44 -1.51
C VAL A 12 -9.37 20.53 -1.51
N PRO A 13 -9.64 21.71 -2.09
CA PRO A 13 -8.66 22.79 -2.11
C PRO A 13 -8.21 23.24 -0.71
N GLY A 14 -6.92 23.56 -0.57
CA GLY A 14 -6.37 24.14 0.65
C GLY A 14 -6.12 23.16 1.79
N VAL A 15 -6.16 21.84 1.55
CA VAL A 15 -5.69 20.85 2.54
C VAL A 15 -4.25 21.13 2.94
N LYS A 16 -4.01 21.18 4.25
CA LYS A 16 -2.67 21.33 4.82
C LYS A 16 -2.01 19.96 4.91
N ARG A 17 -0.73 19.89 4.60
CA ARG A 17 0.07 18.66 4.72
C ARG A 17 0.83 18.67 6.03
N GLY A 18 1.01 17.51 6.62
CA GLY A 18 1.83 17.35 7.81
C GLY A 18 2.35 15.94 7.96
N GLU A 19 3.14 15.74 8.99
CA GLU A 19 3.69 14.45 9.38
C GLU A 19 3.64 14.30 10.90
N GLU A 20 3.47 13.08 11.38
CA GLU A 20 3.44 12.78 12.82
C GLU A 20 4.15 11.46 13.08
N VAL A 21 4.94 11.39 14.15
CA VAL A 21 5.59 10.15 14.57
C VAL A 21 4.51 9.12 14.89
N SER A 22 4.57 7.98 14.21
CA SER A 22 3.65 6.88 14.44
C SER A 22 3.72 6.41 15.89
N GLU A 23 2.59 6.46 16.60
CA GLU A 23 2.49 5.92 17.96
C GLU A 23 2.84 4.42 17.97
N TYR A 24 2.47 3.69 16.91
CA TYR A 24 2.86 2.30 16.72
C TYR A 24 4.37 2.14 16.53
N ALA A 25 5.01 2.96 15.68
CA ALA A 25 6.47 2.91 15.49
C ALA A 25 7.22 3.21 16.79
N ARG A 26 6.72 4.19 17.57
CA ARG A 26 7.27 4.50 18.90
C ARG A 26 7.15 3.32 19.86
N LYS A 27 5.99 2.66 19.91
CA LYS A 27 5.74 1.48 20.77
C LYS A 27 6.59 0.26 20.38
N MET A 28 6.85 0.08 19.09
CA MET A 28 7.59 -1.07 18.58
C MET A 28 9.11 -0.84 18.48
N GLY A 29 9.61 0.32 18.89
CA GLY A 29 11.04 0.66 18.78
C GLY A 29 11.53 0.85 17.34
N TYR A 30 10.62 1.04 16.37
CA TYR A 30 10.95 1.31 14.96
C TYR A 30 11.43 2.76 14.71
N GLY A 31 11.80 3.48 15.77
CA GLY A 31 12.34 4.83 15.70
C GLY A 31 11.30 5.93 15.45
N GLU A 32 11.74 7.05 14.89
CA GLU A 32 10.96 8.27 14.68
C GLU A 32 10.18 8.26 13.35
N LYS A 33 9.70 7.10 12.88
CA LYS A 33 9.00 7.02 11.58
C LYS A 33 7.78 7.94 11.58
N LYS A 34 7.79 8.94 10.69
CA LYS A 34 6.73 9.96 10.59
C LYS A 34 5.78 9.64 9.43
N TYR A 35 4.50 9.51 9.74
CA TYR A 35 3.47 9.24 8.76
C TYR A 35 2.87 10.53 8.23
N PHE A 36 2.68 10.55 6.92
CA PHE A 36 2.07 11.67 6.24
C PHE A 36 0.55 11.71 6.45
N PHE A 37 0.05 12.91 6.68
CA PHE A 37 -1.38 13.18 6.73
C PHE A 37 -1.74 14.49 6.03
N VAL A 38 -3.03 14.66 5.78
CA VAL A 38 -3.63 15.93 5.37
C VAL A 38 -4.67 16.40 6.39
N ILE A 39 -4.78 17.72 6.56
CA ILE A 39 -5.77 18.36 7.43
C ILE A 39 -6.65 19.30 6.62
N HIS A 40 -7.96 19.23 6.82
CA HIS A 40 -8.88 20.17 6.21
C HIS A 40 -8.76 21.57 6.82
N PRO A 41 -8.65 22.64 6.00
CA PRO A 41 -8.32 23.98 6.49
C PRO A 41 -9.37 24.58 7.44
N LYS A 42 -10.65 24.23 7.26
CA LYS A 42 -11.77 24.72 8.09
C LYS A 42 -12.33 23.68 9.08
N GLN A 43 -12.71 22.50 8.57
CA GLN A 43 -13.32 21.42 9.36
C GLN A 43 -12.33 20.68 10.28
N GLY A 44 -11.02 20.82 10.08
CA GLY A 44 -10.01 20.31 11.00
C GLY A 44 -9.87 18.79 11.07
N TRP A 45 -10.59 18.00 10.25
CA TRP A 45 -10.34 16.57 10.18
C TRP A 45 -8.91 16.30 9.71
N LYS A 46 -8.30 15.24 10.25
CA LYS A 46 -6.96 14.74 9.91
C LYS A 46 -7.11 13.39 9.21
N VAL A 47 -6.48 13.21 8.06
CA VAL A 47 -6.50 11.93 7.34
C VAL A 47 -5.07 11.47 7.06
N PHE A 48 -4.69 10.33 7.63
CA PHE A 48 -3.46 9.62 7.27
C PHE A 48 -3.65 8.90 5.94
N ILE A 49 -2.70 9.12 5.02
CA ILE A 49 -2.78 8.62 3.65
C ILE A 49 -2.03 7.30 3.53
N ARG A 50 -2.72 6.30 3.00
CA ARG A 50 -2.19 4.97 2.68
C ARG A 50 -2.52 4.64 1.23
N ALA A 51 -1.73 3.77 0.62
CA ALA A 51 -1.96 3.32 -0.74
C ALA A 51 -1.88 1.80 -0.82
N CYS A 52 -2.68 1.21 -1.70
CA CYS A 52 -2.64 -0.21 -2.04
C CYS A 52 -2.66 -0.34 -3.56
N CYS A 53 -1.87 -1.26 -4.12
CA CYS A 53 -1.82 -1.50 -5.56
C CYS A 53 -2.29 -2.91 -5.90
N PHE A 54 -3.27 -3.01 -6.79
CA PHE A 54 -3.62 -4.24 -7.48
C PHE A 54 -2.87 -4.30 -8.80
N ILE A 55 -1.94 -5.24 -8.90
CA ILE A 55 -1.01 -5.34 -10.04
C ILE A 55 -1.40 -6.56 -10.88
N HIS A 56 -1.64 -6.36 -12.17
CA HIS A 56 -2.08 -7.41 -13.10
C HIS A 56 -1.08 -7.64 -14.24
N VAL A 57 -1.20 -8.76 -14.93
CA VAL A 57 -0.43 -9.01 -16.16
C VAL A 57 -0.96 -8.16 -17.31
N LYS A 58 -0.07 -7.46 -18.00
CA LYS A 58 -0.37 -6.70 -19.21
C LYS A 58 -0.64 -7.64 -20.39
N GLY A 59 -1.63 -7.29 -21.23
CA GLY A 59 -1.87 -7.96 -22.52
C GLY A 59 -2.63 -9.29 -22.41
N LYS A 60 -2.98 -9.74 -21.21
CA LYS A 60 -3.96 -10.82 -21.00
C LYS A 60 -5.36 -10.23 -20.79
N SER A 61 -6.40 -11.03 -21.02
CA SER A 61 -7.78 -10.65 -20.66
C SER A 61 -7.82 -10.22 -19.20
N PHE A 62 -8.39 -9.05 -18.94
CA PHE A 62 -8.44 -8.49 -17.60
C PHE A 62 -9.33 -9.36 -16.71
N ASP A 63 -8.79 -9.72 -15.54
CA ASP A 63 -9.48 -10.48 -14.50
C ASP A 63 -9.09 -9.86 -13.15
N PRO A 64 -10.03 -9.18 -12.46
CA PRO A 64 -9.73 -8.49 -11.21
C PRO A 64 -9.29 -9.45 -10.10
N SER A 65 -9.57 -10.75 -10.21
CA SER A 65 -9.12 -11.77 -9.26
C SER A 65 -7.67 -12.23 -9.48
N LYS A 66 -7.06 -11.88 -10.62
CA LYS A 66 -5.66 -12.22 -10.93
C LYS A 66 -4.75 -11.02 -10.68
N PHE A 67 -4.38 -10.83 -9.43
CA PHE A 67 -3.48 -9.76 -8.99
C PHE A 67 -2.32 -10.30 -8.16
N VAL A 68 -1.22 -9.55 -8.11
CA VAL A 68 -0.04 -9.89 -7.30
C VAL A 68 -0.34 -9.77 -5.81
N VAL A 69 0.13 -10.73 -5.03
CA VAL A 69 0.20 -10.70 -3.57
C VAL A 69 1.61 -10.99 -3.09
N VAL A 70 1.96 -10.44 -1.94
CA VAL A 70 3.24 -10.63 -1.25
C VAL A 70 3.01 -11.27 0.12
N LYS A 71 3.96 -12.08 0.57
CA LYS A 71 3.90 -12.79 1.86
C LYS A 71 4.76 -12.10 2.89
N THR A 72 4.25 -11.94 4.10
CA THR A 72 5.07 -11.50 5.24
C THR A 72 6.26 -12.44 5.47
N THR A 73 7.42 -11.86 5.71
CA THR A 73 8.67 -12.59 5.99
C THR A 73 8.49 -13.61 7.11
N ASP A 74 9.02 -14.82 6.89
CA ASP A 74 8.99 -15.97 7.80
C ASP A 74 7.58 -16.52 8.13
N ALA A 75 6.51 -15.87 7.68
CA ALA A 75 5.16 -16.35 7.89
C ALA A 75 4.88 -17.58 7.00
N SER A 76 4.14 -18.55 7.53
CA SER A 76 3.76 -19.73 6.77
C SER A 76 2.87 -19.37 5.57
N PRO A 77 3.14 -19.88 4.35
CA PRO A 77 2.31 -19.61 3.18
C PRO A 77 0.91 -20.24 3.28
N LYS A 78 0.71 -21.23 4.15
CA LYS A 78 -0.58 -21.92 4.37
C LYS A 78 -1.54 -21.14 5.28
N ASN A 79 -1.02 -20.15 6.00
CA ASN A 79 -1.75 -19.31 6.93
C ASN A 79 -2.19 -18.01 6.28
N LYS A 80 -2.95 -17.20 7.02
CA LYS A 80 -3.20 -15.81 6.63
C LYS A 80 -1.86 -15.07 6.72
N SER A 81 -1.16 -14.93 5.60
CA SER A 81 0.15 -14.26 5.53
C SER A 81 0.35 -13.41 4.27
N TRP A 82 -0.63 -13.40 3.37
CA TRP A 82 -0.54 -12.74 2.07
C TRP A 82 -1.32 -11.43 2.04
N GLU A 83 -0.89 -10.48 1.23
CA GLU A 83 -1.64 -9.24 0.98
C GLU A 83 -1.22 -8.60 -0.35
N PRO A 84 -2.08 -7.79 -1.00
CA PRO A 84 -1.63 -6.93 -2.08
C PRO A 84 -0.59 -5.94 -1.56
N PRO A 85 0.41 -5.52 -2.38
CA PRO A 85 1.37 -4.52 -1.98
C PRO A 85 0.70 -3.23 -1.52
N LYS A 86 1.06 -2.76 -0.33
CA LYS A 86 0.42 -1.61 0.30
C LYS A 86 1.34 -0.96 1.33
N GLY A 87 1.20 0.35 1.47
CA GLY A 87 2.08 1.13 2.33
C GLY A 87 1.39 2.28 3.02
N GLN A 88 1.95 2.66 4.17
CA GLN A 88 1.64 3.92 4.82
C GLN A 88 2.57 4.99 4.24
N MET A 89 1.99 6.08 3.75
CA MET A 89 2.80 7.16 3.20
C MET A 89 3.60 7.85 4.30
N GLU A 90 4.88 8.10 4.04
CA GLU A 90 5.78 8.76 4.99
C GLU A 90 5.84 10.28 4.77
N GLY A 91 6.07 11.03 5.85
CA GLY A 91 6.17 12.48 5.83
C GLY A 91 7.25 13.00 4.88
N LYS A 92 8.40 12.30 4.84
CA LYS A 92 9.50 12.56 3.91
C LYS A 92 9.06 12.55 2.44
N ASP A 93 8.10 11.71 2.08
CA ASP A 93 7.57 11.61 0.71
C ASP A 93 6.57 12.74 0.45
N GLY A 94 5.69 13.01 1.41
CA GLY A 94 4.60 13.98 1.30
C GLY A 94 4.97 15.45 1.37
N LEU A 95 6.08 15.76 2.04
CA LEU A 95 6.50 17.13 2.33
C LEU A 95 7.66 17.60 1.45
N ARG A 96 8.36 16.68 0.77
CA ARG A 96 9.52 17.00 -0.10
C ARG A 96 9.19 18.03 -1.18
N ASN A 97 8.01 17.93 -1.81
CA ASN A 97 7.57 18.86 -2.85
C ASN A 97 6.13 19.35 -2.57
N PRO A 98 5.97 20.48 -1.88
CA PRO A 98 4.65 21.02 -1.52
C PRO A 98 3.75 21.37 -2.71
N ARG A 99 4.34 21.68 -3.88
CA ARG A 99 3.61 22.06 -5.10
C ARG A 99 3.09 20.85 -5.88
N GLN A 100 3.67 19.68 -5.65
CA GLN A 100 3.25 18.45 -6.32
C GLN A 100 1.86 18.03 -5.84
N SER A 101 1.01 17.54 -6.73
CA SER A 101 -0.34 17.09 -6.36
C SER A 101 -0.28 15.88 -5.42
N LEU A 102 -1.27 15.76 -4.51
CA LEU A 102 -1.40 14.61 -3.62
C LEU A 102 -1.46 13.30 -4.41
N MET A 103 -2.14 13.29 -5.55
CA MET A 103 -2.22 12.13 -6.43
C MET A 103 -0.86 11.68 -6.95
N ASN A 104 -0.01 12.61 -7.39
CA ASN A 104 1.32 12.26 -7.89
C ASN A 104 2.22 11.75 -6.77
N ILE A 105 2.14 12.35 -5.58
CA ILE A 105 2.93 11.88 -4.45
C ILE A 105 2.48 10.48 -4.01
N MET A 106 1.17 10.20 -3.97
CA MET A 106 0.69 8.85 -3.68
C MET A 106 1.18 7.82 -4.70
N LYS A 107 1.27 8.18 -5.98
CA LYS A 107 1.83 7.29 -7.01
C LYS A 107 3.32 7.01 -6.79
N GLU A 108 4.12 8.03 -6.47
CA GLU A 108 5.55 7.86 -6.17
C GLU A 108 5.77 6.98 -4.93
N ASN A 109 5.03 7.27 -3.85
CA ASN A 109 5.06 6.45 -2.65
C ASN A 109 4.65 5.00 -2.95
N LEU A 110 3.56 4.80 -3.67
CA LEU A 110 3.10 3.47 -4.06
C LEU A 110 4.15 2.72 -4.88
N GLN A 111 4.84 3.40 -5.80
CA GLN A 111 5.88 2.77 -6.60
C GLN A 111 7.06 2.30 -5.72
N ARG A 112 7.50 3.13 -4.76
CA ARG A 112 8.52 2.75 -3.78
C ARG A 112 8.09 1.54 -2.94
N GLU A 113 6.89 1.58 -2.37
CA GLU A 113 6.37 0.50 -1.52
C GLU A 113 6.22 -0.82 -2.31
N VAL A 114 5.75 -0.75 -3.56
CA VAL A 114 5.69 -1.93 -4.43
C VAL A 114 7.07 -2.50 -4.70
N GLU A 115 8.06 -1.66 -4.98
CA GLU A 115 9.44 -2.11 -5.20
C GLU A 115 10.02 -2.77 -3.93
N GLU A 116 9.83 -2.15 -2.77
CA GLU A 116 10.33 -2.65 -1.48
C GLU A 116 9.68 -3.98 -1.10
N GLU A 117 8.35 -4.11 -1.24
CA GLU A 117 7.62 -5.31 -0.83
C GLU A 117 7.68 -6.45 -1.86
N SER A 118 7.60 -6.13 -3.15
CA SER A 118 7.41 -7.14 -4.20
C SER A 118 8.60 -7.29 -5.15
N LYS A 119 9.60 -6.40 -5.08
CA LYS A 119 10.73 -6.34 -6.01
C LYS A 119 10.33 -6.08 -7.47
N LEU A 120 9.09 -5.64 -7.72
CA LEU A 120 8.60 -5.19 -9.02
C LEU A 120 8.95 -3.72 -9.23
N ILE A 121 9.61 -3.39 -10.35
CA ILE A 121 10.11 -2.03 -10.60
C ILE A 121 9.32 -1.38 -11.75
N ARG A 122 9.02 -2.14 -12.80
CA ARG A 122 8.50 -1.61 -14.07
C ARG A 122 6.98 -1.63 -14.17
N LEU A 123 6.31 -1.01 -13.22
CA LEU A 123 4.85 -0.81 -13.28
C LEU A 123 4.44 0.03 -14.50
N LYS A 124 3.32 -0.34 -15.11
CA LYS A 124 2.69 0.35 -16.24
C LYS A 124 1.29 0.81 -15.86
N ASN A 125 0.89 1.97 -16.39
CA ASN A 125 -0.46 2.51 -16.26
C ASN A 125 -0.98 2.58 -14.81
N ILE A 126 -0.12 3.04 -13.87
CA ILE A 126 -0.53 3.26 -12.47
C ILE A 126 -1.68 4.27 -12.43
N LYS A 127 -2.88 3.81 -12.09
CA LYS A 127 -4.10 4.62 -12.01
C LYS A 127 -4.79 4.44 -10.65
N HIS A 128 -5.28 5.54 -10.09
CA HIS A 128 -6.20 5.48 -8.96
C HIS A 128 -7.54 4.96 -9.46
N THR A 129 -8.13 3.98 -8.76
CA THR A 129 -9.38 3.31 -9.20
C THR A 129 -10.64 4.12 -8.88
N GLY A 130 -10.51 5.13 -8.02
CA GLY A 130 -11.63 5.87 -7.44
C GLY A 130 -12.12 5.27 -6.13
N LEU A 131 -11.71 4.03 -5.81
CA LEU A 131 -12.04 3.36 -4.56
C LEU A 131 -11.15 3.86 -3.42
N VAL A 132 -11.77 4.09 -2.27
CA VAL A 132 -11.11 4.48 -1.02
C VAL A 132 -11.73 3.68 0.12
N LEU A 133 -10.90 3.02 0.92
CA LEU A 133 -11.32 2.45 2.19
C LEU A 133 -10.98 3.43 3.32
N GLN A 134 -11.99 3.93 4.01
CA GLN A 134 -11.81 4.83 5.16
C GLN A 134 -12.09 4.12 6.47
N SER A 135 -11.33 4.47 7.50
CA SER A 135 -11.56 3.98 8.86
C SER A 135 -11.14 4.96 9.95
N LYS A 136 -11.49 4.63 11.19
CA LYS A 136 -11.00 5.26 12.42
C LYS A 136 -10.28 4.22 13.27
N GLU A 137 -9.34 4.69 14.08
CA GLU A 137 -8.64 3.86 15.06
C GLU A 137 -8.88 4.45 16.45
N LYS A 138 -9.20 3.60 17.44
CA LYS A 138 -9.72 4.03 18.75
C LYS A 138 -8.75 4.88 19.56
N GLN A 139 -7.45 4.74 19.29
CA GLN A 139 -6.38 5.44 19.98
C GLN A 139 -6.11 6.85 19.44
N TYR A 140 -6.80 7.29 18.38
CA TYR A 140 -6.66 8.62 17.79
C TYR A 140 -7.91 9.48 18.06
N ASP A 141 -7.74 10.79 17.98
CA ASP A 141 -8.84 11.76 18.12
C ASP A 141 -10.02 11.46 17.19
N GLU A 142 -11.24 11.80 17.61
CA GLU A 142 -12.46 11.45 16.87
C GLU A 142 -12.50 12.02 15.44
N ASN A 143 -11.78 13.10 15.17
CA ASN A 143 -11.64 13.74 13.86
C ASN A 143 -10.44 13.22 13.05
N THR A 144 -9.80 12.13 13.49
CA THR A 144 -8.70 11.46 12.79
C THR A 144 -9.17 10.21 12.05
N TYR A 145 -8.73 10.09 10.81
CA TYR A 145 -9.13 9.06 9.87
C TYR A 145 -7.92 8.46 9.17
N PHE A 146 -8.11 7.27 8.61
CA PHE A 146 -7.12 6.57 7.79
C PHE A 146 -7.77 6.22 6.46
N GLN A 147 -7.09 6.52 5.35
CA GLN A 147 -7.60 6.20 4.02
C GLN A 147 -6.60 5.36 3.24
N TYR A 148 -7.03 4.18 2.82
CA TYR A 148 -6.38 3.43 1.76
C TYR A 148 -6.94 3.86 0.41
N HIS A 149 -6.12 4.54 -0.37
CA HIS A 149 -6.38 4.85 -1.78
C HIS A 149 -5.99 3.65 -2.64
N ILE A 150 -6.94 3.16 -3.44
CA ILE A 150 -6.74 1.92 -4.19
C ILE A 150 -6.31 2.24 -5.61
N PHE A 151 -5.16 1.72 -5.99
CA PHE A 151 -4.57 1.86 -7.31
C PHE A 151 -4.59 0.54 -8.06
N GLN A 152 -4.55 0.64 -9.38
CA GLN A 152 -4.32 -0.46 -10.30
C GLN A 152 -3.07 -0.16 -11.13
N ALA A 153 -2.26 -1.19 -11.38
CA ALA A 153 -1.14 -1.14 -12.30
C ALA A 153 -1.02 -2.45 -13.07
N PHE A 154 -0.14 -2.45 -14.08
CA PHE A 154 0.13 -3.61 -14.92
C PHE A 154 1.63 -3.86 -15.02
N ILE A 155 2.01 -5.12 -15.17
CA ILE A 155 3.39 -5.55 -15.41
C ILE A 155 3.46 -6.51 -16.59
N ASP A 156 4.62 -6.56 -17.23
CA ASP A 156 4.93 -7.66 -18.14
C ASP A 156 5.19 -8.94 -17.32
N GLU A 157 4.82 -10.12 -17.84
CA GLU A 157 4.99 -11.40 -17.13
C GLU A 157 6.45 -11.67 -16.72
N ARG A 158 7.41 -11.26 -17.57
CA ARG A 158 8.85 -11.33 -17.26
C ARG A 158 9.28 -10.52 -16.05
N GLU A 159 8.56 -9.45 -15.71
CA GLU A 159 8.85 -8.65 -14.52
C GLU A 159 8.47 -9.43 -13.26
N PHE A 160 7.35 -10.15 -13.29
CA PHE A 160 6.93 -11.04 -12.22
C PHE A 160 7.94 -12.17 -11.99
N ASP A 161 8.38 -12.82 -13.07
CA ASP A 161 9.36 -13.92 -12.98
C ASP A 161 10.68 -13.43 -12.36
N LYS A 162 11.16 -12.24 -12.75
CA LYS A 162 12.36 -11.64 -12.16
C LYS A 162 12.21 -11.37 -10.67
N ALA A 163 11.08 -10.78 -10.26
CA ALA A 163 10.79 -10.52 -8.86
C ALA A 163 10.74 -11.83 -8.05
N LYS A 164 10.06 -12.86 -8.57
CA LYS A 164 9.98 -14.18 -7.95
C LYS A 164 11.33 -14.85 -7.81
N SER A 165 12.15 -14.85 -8.87
CA SER A 165 13.53 -15.35 -8.82
C SER A 165 14.40 -14.57 -7.84
N LYS A 166 14.23 -13.24 -7.74
CA LYS A 166 15.01 -12.41 -6.81
C LYS A 166 14.70 -12.73 -5.35
N LEU A 167 13.42 -12.90 -5.01
CA LEU A 167 13.01 -13.30 -3.66
C LEU A 167 13.45 -14.74 -3.33
N LEU A 168 13.37 -15.67 -4.29
CA LEU A 168 13.90 -17.02 -4.12
C LEU A 168 15.41 -17.00 -3.87
N TRP A 169 16.16 -16.22 -4.65
CA TRP A 169 17.60 -16.06 -4.45
C TRP A 169 17.94 -15.54 -3.05
N TYR A 170 17.17 -14.58 -2.52
CA TYR A 170 17.37 -14.11 -1.15
C TYR A 170 17.13 -15.16 -0.08
N LYS A 171 16.17 -16.09 -0.29
CA LYS A 171 15.97 -17.24 0.62
C LYS A 171 17.19 -18.16 0.63
N GLU A 172 17.84 -18.33 -0.51
CA GLU A 172 19.07 -19.14 -0.65
C GLU A 172 20.32 -18.39 -0.16
N HIS A 173 20.28 -17.06 -0.10
CA HIS A 173 21.41 -16.19 0.27
C HIS A 173 21.06 -15.26 1.45
N PRO A 174 20.86 -15.80 2.66
CA PRO A 174 20.38 -15.04 3.82
C PRO A 174 21.31 -13.89 4.24
N GLU A 175 22.61 -13.98 3.98
CA GLU A 175 23.54 -12.87 4.26
C GLU A 175 23.32 -11.68 3.33
N GLU A 176 22.89 -11.92 2.09
CA GLU A 176 22.53 -10.86 1.15
C GLU A 176 21.17 -10.25 1.50
N TRP A 177 20.25 -11.07 2.02
CA TRP A 177 18.99 -10.59 2.59
C TRP A 177 19.23 -9.63 3.75
N LYS A 178 20.11 -9.97 4.70
CA LYS A 178 20.42 -9.14 5.88
C LYS A 178 21.00 -7.76 5.55
N LYS A 179 21.62 -7.59 4.37
CA LYS A 179 22.14 -6.30 3.89
C LYS A 179 21.05 -5.34 3.41
N LEU A 180 19.85 -5.85 3.13
CA LEU A 180 18.72 -5.01 2.75
C LEU A 180 18.26 -4.11 3.91
N ARG A 181 17.64 -2.98 3.56
CA ARG A 181 16.98 -2.14 4.56
C ARG A 181 15.82 -2.89 5.22
N ILE A 182 15.39 -2.45 6.40
CA ILE A 182 14.35 -3.15 7.18
C ILE A 182 13.01 -3.22 6.42
N ASP A 183 12.62 -2.13 5.78
CA ASP A 183 11.43 -2.01 4.91
C ASP A 183 11.47 -3.01 3.74
N GLU A 184 12.63 -3.18 3.11
CA GLU A 184 12.84 -4.14 2.01
C GLU A 184 12.78 -5.61 2.45
N ARG A 185 12.80 -5.86 3.77
CA ARG A 185 12.77 -7.20 4.38
C ARG A 185 11.41 -7.59 4.96
N GLU A 186 10.37 -6.77 4.79
CA GLU A 186 9.04 -7.07 5.34
C GLU A 186 8.33 -8.23 4.63
N LYS A 187 8.70 -8.49 3.37
CA LYS A 187 8.09 -9.53 2.51
C LYS A 187 9.13 -10.40 1.83
N ASP A 188 9.01 -11.71 1.97
CA ASP A 188 9.97 -12.71 1.48
C ASP A 188 9.44 -13.55 0.31
N ASP A 189 8.20 -13.34 -0.14
CA ASP A 189 7.59 -14.13 -1.21
C ASP A 189 6.56 -13.35 -2.01
N ILE A 190 6.32 -13.79 -3.24
CA ILE A 190 5.40 -13.18 -4.20
C ILE A 190 4.66 -14.27 -4.96
N ASP A 191 3.35 -14.09 -5.13
CA ASP A 191 2.55 -14.97 -5.96
C ASP A 191 1.37 -14.24 -6.63
N TRP A 192 0.67 -14.94 -7.51
CA TRP A 192 -0.65 -14.52 -7.97
C TRP A 192 -1.70 -14.88 -6.92
N PHE A 193 -2.64 -13.97 -6.67
CA PHE A 193 -3.73 -14.21 -5.74
C PHE A 193 -4.52 -15.45 -6.14
N ASN A 194 -4.66 -16.35 -5.18
CA ASN A 194 -5.53 -17.51 -5.25
C ASN A 194 -6.13 -17.72 -3.85
N PRO A 195 -7.46 -17.63 -3.68
CA PRO A 195 -8.08 -17.70 -2.36
C PRO A 195 -7.83 -19.03 -1.62
N LYS A 196 -7.43 -20.10 -2.33
CA LYS A 196 -7.10 -21.40 -1.73
C LYS A 196 -5.68 -21.46 -1.17
N THR A 197 -4.72 -20.82 -1.83
CA THR A 197 -3.28 -20.94 -1.52
C THR A 197 -2.66 -19.68 -0.94
N THR A 198 -3.20 -18.49 -1.24
CA THR A 198 -2.70 -17.20 -0.76
C THR A 198 -3.72 -16.53 0.17
N LYS A 199 -3.86 -17.06 1.39
CA LYS A 199 -4.86 -16.54 2.34
C LYS A 199 -4.49 -15.12 2.78
N ILE A 200 -5.41 -14.18 2.54
CA ILE A 200 -5.20 -12.77 2.87
C ILE A 200 -5.12 -12.55 4.39
N TYR A 201 -4.13 -11.76 4.82
CA TYR A 201 -3.81 -11.41 6.19
C TYR A 201 -4.08 -9.94 6.49
N GLY A 202 -4.12 -9.61 7.79
CA GLY A 202 -4.14 -8.24 8.27
C GLY A 202 -5.54 -7.69 8.51
N ARG A 203 -5.61 -6.63 9.31
CA ARG A 203 -6.86 -5.97 9.71
C ARG A 203 -7.58 -5.32 8.52
N TRP A 204 -6.81 -4.78 7.57
CA TRP A 204 -7.33 -3.96 6.47
C TRP A 204 -7.39 -4.71 5.13
N SER A 205 -6.43 -5.58 4.86
CA SER A 205 -6.24 -6.20 3.54
C SER A 205 -7.46 -7.01 3.06
N PRO A 206 -8.16 -7.82 3.89
CA PRO A 206 -9.38 -8.50 3.46
C PRO A 206 -10.47 -7.54 2.98
N SER A 207 -10.68 -6.43 3.69
CA SER A 207 -11.67 -5.40 3.30
C SER A 207 -11.26 -4.66 2.04
N ILE A 208 -9.97 -4.40 1.86
CA ILE A 208 -9.43 -3.78 0.64
C ILE A 208 -9.64 -4.69 -0.57
N VAL A 209 -9.31 -5.99 -0.44
CA VAL A 209 -9.50 -6.98 -1.50
C VAL A 209 -10.98 -7.14 -1.84
N ALA A 210 -11.86 -7.25 -0.84
CA ALA A 210 -13.30 -7.32 -1.06
C ALA A 210 -13.84 -6.07 -1.77
N LEU A 211 -13.43 -4.87 -1.33
CA LEU A 211 -13.80 -3.61 -1.98
C LEU A 211 -13.37 -3.59 -3.45
N TYR A 212 -12.16 -4.04 -3.75
CA TYR A 212 -11.64 -4.10 -5.12
C TYR A 212 -12.40 -5.09 -5.99
N LEU A 213 -12.54 -6.35 -5.56
CA LEU A 213 -13.19 -7.40 -6.35
C LEU A 213 -14.68 -7.14 -6.60
N ASN A 214 -15.35 -6.44 -5.68
CA ASN A 214 -16.78 -6.14 -5.83
C ASN A 214 -17.07 -4.95 -6.75
N ASN A 215 -16.07 -4.12 -7.08
CA ASN A 215 -16.28 -2.85 -7.80
C ASN A 215 -15.50 -2.71 -9.10
N ILE A 216 -14.52 -3.58 -9.35
CA ILE A 216 -13.71 -3.55 -10.56
C ILE A 216 -14.14 -4.68 -11.49
N THR A 217 -14.46 -4.32 -12.73
CA THR A 217 -14.88 -5.21 -13.82
C THR A 217 -13.92 -5.12 -14.99
#